data_AF-A0A4U8S301-F1
#
_entry.id   AF-A0A4U8S301-F1
#
_cell.length_a   1.000
_cell.length_b   1.000
_cell.length_c   1.000
_cell.angle_alpha   90.00
_cell.angle_beta   90.00
_cell.angle_gamma   90.00
#
_symmetry.space_group_name_H-M   'P 1'
#
loop_
_entity.id
_entity.type
_entity.pdbx_description
1 polymer ?
#
loop_
_entity_poly.entity_id
_entity_poly.type
_entity_poly.pdbx_seq_one_letter_code
_entity_poly.pdbx_strand_id
1 'polypeptide(L)'
;MKIAYTKRLAQLSIILGSPLLFFGCLEEPEPQAPLYTPKALESQGRGITIAHSTPYNCKILGEVEGRDYVSGRRNPTRDKLQESARNELKNEAGEVAGENRRIMLRITKEETKCMVLFKNGIKQEITCKEPVIIGKDNIVGGALLSHSVKADVFDCGEK
;
A
#
# COMPACT_ATOMS: atom_id res chain seq x y z
N MET A 1 -29.51 33.98 -83.34
CA MET A 1 -30.44 32.96 -83.87
C MET A 1 -29.66 31.66 -84.07
N LYS A 2 -30.27 30.53 -83.67
CA LYS A 2 -29.81 29.12 -83.68
C LYS A 2 -29.03 28.63 -82.43
N ILE A 3 -29.81 28.00 -81.57
CA ILE A 3 -29.44 26.97 -80.59
C ILE A 3 -29.09 25.68 -81.37
N ALA A 4 -28.06 24.96 -80.94
CA ALA A 4 -27.97 23.51 -81.18
C ALA A 4 -27.12 22.85 -80.08
N TYR A 5 -27.80 22.02 -79.28
CA TYR A 5 -27.30 21.08 -78.29
C TYR A 5 -26.52 19.93 -78.96
N THR A 6 -25.40 19.48 -78.38
CA THR A 6 -25.01 18.07 -78.51
C THR A 6 -24.06 17.58 -77.39
N LYS A 7 -24.58 16.58 -76.68
CA LYS A 7 -23.97 15.32 -76.21
C LYS A 7 -22.82 15.32 -75.19
N ARG A 8 -23.22 14.79 -74.01
CA ARG A 8 -22.46 14.13 -72.93
C ARG A 8 -21.20 13.40 -73.40
N LEU A 9 -20.10 13.65 -72.69
CA LEU A 9 -19.02 12.68 -72.46
C LEU A 9 -18.77 12.66 -70.95
N ALA A 10 -19.14 11.53 -70.33
CA ALA A 10 -18.94 11.25 -68.92
C ALA A 10 -17.43 11.12 -68.65
N GLN A 11 -16.88 12.02 -67.84
CA GLN A 11 -15.53 11.87 -67.31
C GLN A 11 -15.57 10.93 -66.10
N LEU A 12 -15.16 9.68 -66.32
CA LEU A 12 -14.75 8.75 -65.27
C LEU A 12 -13.49 9.30 -64.60
N SER A 13 -13.63 9.88 -63.42
CA SER A 13 -12.51 10.21 -62.53
C SER A 13 -12.31 9.04 -61.56
N ILE A 14 -11.25 8.29 -61.81
CA ILE A 14 -10.68 7.29 -60.90
C ILE A 14 -9.99 8.08 -59.78
N ILE A 15 -10.53 8.06 -58.56
CA ILE A 15 -9.83 8.55 -57.37
C ILE A 15 -9.22 7.34 -56.66
N LEU A 16 -7.94 7.11 -56.94
CA LEU A 16 -7.05 6.29 -56.12
C LEU A 16 -6.60 7.10 -54.89
N GLY A 17 -6.62 6.47 -53.71
CA GLY A 17 -5.66 6.78 -52.65
C GLY A 17 -6.20 7.57 -51.45
N SER A 18 -6.66 6.84 -50.43
CA SER A 18 -6.11 6.90 -49.05
C SER A 18 -7.11 6.27 -48.07
N PRO A 19 -6.86 5.05 -47.56
CA PRO A 19 -7.49 4.66 -46.31
C PRO A 19 -6.83 5.52 -45.23
N LEU A 20 -7.58 6.50 -44.72
CA LEU A 20 -7.31 7.12 -43.42
C LEU A 20 -7.40 6.01 -42.38
N LEU A 21 -6.28 5.28 -42.19
CA LEU A 21 -6.01 4.55 -40.98
C LEU A 21 -5.84 5.60 -39.90
N PHE A 22 -6.96 6.06 -39.35
CA PHE A 22 -6.98 6.54 -37.97
C PHE A 22 -6.60 5.33 -37.12
N PHE A 23 -5.30 5.08 -37.01
CA PHE A 23 -4.73 4.45 -35.83
C PHE A 23 -5.10 5.39 -34.69
N GLY A 24 -6.26 5.14 -34.08
CA GLY A 24 -6.45 5.52 -32.70
C GLY A 24 -5.26 4.92 -31.96
N CYS A 25 -4.38 5.77 -31.44
CA CYS A 25 -3.56 5.39 -30.32
C CYS A 25 -4.55 4.96 -29.23
N LEU A 26 -4.86 3.68 -29.18
CA LEU A 26 -5.31 3.02 -27.98
C LEU A 26 -4.13 3.19 -27.02
N GLU A 27 -4.10 4.31 -26.32
CA GLU A 27 -3.37 4.42 -25.06
C GLU A 27 -3.93 3.28 -24.19
N GLU A 28 -3.22 2.15 -24.16
CA GLU A 28 -3.48 1.15 -23.14
C GLU A 28 -3.40 1.88 -21.80
N PRO A 29 -4.47 1.89 -20.98
CA PRO A 29 -4.43 2.57 -19.71
C PRO A 29 -3.28 1.99 -18.91
N GLU A 30 -2.33 2.83 -18.50
CA GLU A 30 -1.18 2.38 -17.71
C GLU A 30 -1.67 1.49 -16.55
N PRO A 31 -1.03 0.34 -16.31
CA PRO A 31 -1.45 -0.58 -15.25
C PRO A 31 -1.49 0.16 -13.92
N GLN A 32 -2.70 0.45 -13.43
CA GLN A 32 -2.84 1.11 -12.15
C GLN A 32 -2.34 0.18 -11.06
N ALA A 33 -1.39 0.66 -10.25
CA ALA A 33 -0.87 -0.10 -9.14
C ALA A 33 -2.01 -0.63 -8.22
N PRO A 34 -1.87 -1.83 -7.62
CA PRO A 34 -2.90 -2.39 -6.76
C PRO A 34 -3.15 -1.51 -5.53
N LEU A 35 -4.37 -1.54 -5.00
CA LEU A 35 -4.69 -0.85 -3.76
C LEU A 35 -3.96 -1.50 -2.57
N TYR A 36 -3.63 -0.70 -1.56
CA TYR A 36 -3.06 -1.21 -0.33
C TYR A 36 -4.12 -1.94 0.51
N THR A 37 -3.85 -3.22 0.76
CA THR A 37 -4.64 -4.10 1.63
C THR A 37 -3.75 -4.58 2.79
N PRO A 38 -4.20 -4.44 4.06
CA PRO A 38 -3.48 -4.98 5.20
C PRO A 38 -3.27 -6.50 5.10
N LYS A 39 -2.20 -7.00 5.71
CA LYS A 39 -1.99 -8.43 5.93
C LYS A 39 -3.14 -9.00 6.76
N ALA A 40 -3.56 -10.21 6.42
CA ALA A 40 -4.64 -10.89 7.13
C ALA A 40 -4.21 -11.31 8.54
N LEU A 41 -5.17 -11.36 9.46
CA LEU A 41 -4.98 -12.00 10.76
C LEU A 41 -5.26 -13.50 10.63
N GLU A 42 -4.21 -14.29 10.77
CA GLU A 42 -4.24 -15.75 10.66
C GLU A 42 -4.85 -16.38 11.92
N SER A 43 -5.26 -17.64 11.84
CA SER A 43 -5.98 -18.33 12.92
C SER A 43 -5.18 -18.41 14.22
N GLN A 44 -3.87 -18.64 14.14
CA GLN A 44 -2.94 -18.67 15.28
C GLN A 44 -2.79 -17.31 15.97
N GLY A 45 -2.89 -16.22 15.20
CA GLY A 45 -2.89 -14.85 15.75
C GLY A 45 -4.23 -14.46 16.40
N ARG A 46 -5.31 -15.21 16.15
CA ARG A 46 -6.63 -14.92 16.75
C ARG A 46 -6.63 -15.26 18.24
N GLY A 47 -7.23 -14.35 19.02
CA GLY A 47 -7.30 -14.48 20.48
C GLY A 47 -6.04 -14.01 21.24
N ILE A 48 -4.96 -13.64 20.53
CA ILE A 48 -3.82 -12.97 21.16
C ILE A 48 -4.24 -11.56 21.57
N THR A 49 -3.95 -11.22 22.83
CA THR A 49 -4.28 -9.91 23.41
C THR A 49 -3.04 -9.05 23.57
N ILE A 50 -3.12 -7.78 23.18
CA ILE A 50 -2.05 -6.81 23.45
C ILE A 50 -2.39 -6.09 24.76
N ALA A 51 -1.54 -6.23 25.76
CA ALA A 51 -1.65 -5.58 27.05
C ALA A 51 -0.84 -4.28 27.10
N HIS A 52 -1.35 -3.30 27.84
CA HIS A 52 -0.67 -2.03 28.08
C HIS A 52 0.53 -2.18 29.03
N SER A 53 0.47 -3.14 29.96
CA SER A 53 1.51 -3.41 30.96
C SER A 53 1.97 -4.86 30.89
N THR A 54 3.08 -5.16 31.57
CA THR A 54 3.54 -6.55 31.74
C THR A 54 2.46 -7.39 32.42
N PRO A 55 2.01 -8.50 31.80
CA PRO A 55 1.06 -9.41 32.43
C PRO A 55 1.68 -10.08 33.67
N TYR A 56 0.92 -10.17 34.75
CA TYR A 56 1.32 -10.90 35.95
C TYR A 56 1.10 -12.41 35.78
N ASN A 57 1.94 -13.22 36.41
CA ASN A 57 1.86 -14.70 36.39
C ASN A 57 1.98 -15.32 34.98
N CYS A 58 2.68 -14.68 34.05
CA CYS A 58 2.97 -15.22 32.73
C CYS A 58 4.48 -15.43 32.53
N LYS A 59 4.85 -16.43 31.73
CA LYS A 59 6.24 -16.71 31.34
C LYS A 59 6.59 -15.92 30.08
N ILE A 60 7.73 -15.24 30.07
CA ILE A 60 8.24 -14.61 28.84
C ILE A 60 8.75 -15.69 27.87
N LEU A 61 8.31 -15.62 26.62
CA LEU A 61 8.76 -16.51 25.54
C LEU A 61 9.86 -15.86 24.68
N GLY A 62 9.84 -14.52 24.54
CA GLY A 62 10.82 -13.78 23.74
C GLY A 62 10.26 -12.45 23.22
N GLU A 63 10.94 -11.85 22.24
CA GLU A 63 10.48 -10.68 21.48
C GLU A 63 10.12 -11.11 20.05
N VAL A 64 9.04 -10.55 19.51
CA VAL A 64 8.66 -10.69 18.09
C VAL A 64 8.44 -9.31 17.46
N GLU A 65 8.55 -9.24 16.14
CA GLU A 65 8.31 -8.03 15.36
C GLU A 65 7.28 -8.29 14.27
N GLY A 66 6.25 -7.45 14.21
CA GLY A 66 5.35 -7.34 13.07
C GLY A 66 5.69 -6.12 12.23
N ARG A 67 5.83 -6.29 10.92
CA ARG A 67 6.19 -5.21 10.00
C ARG A 67 5.42 -5.32 8.69
N ASP A 68 5.07 -4.18 8.12
CA ASP A 68 4.60 -4.11 6.73
C ASP A 68 5.11 -2.88 5.98
N TYR A 69 5.09 -2.98 4.65
CA TYR A 69 5.57 -1.98 3.71
C TYR A 69 4.49 -1.65 2.67
N VAL A 70 4.46 -0.39 2.22
CA VAL A 70 3.52 0.07 1.18
C VAL A 70 3.84 -0.55 -0.18
N SER A 71 5.12 -0.70 -0.53
CA SER A 71 5.63 -1.41 -1.72
C SER A 71 4.85 -1.16 -3.02
N GLY A 72 4.84 0.08 -3.49
CA GLY A 72 4.23 0.44 -4.78
C GLY A 72 2.70 0.31 -4.83
N ARG A 73 2.03 0.06 -3.69
CA ARG A 73 0.57 0.02 -3.60
C ARG A 73 -0.02 1.42 -3.46
N ARG A 74 -1.19 1.63 -4.04
CA ARG A 74 -1.91 2.90 -3.97
C ARG A 74 -2.73 3.02 -2.69
N ASN A 75 -2.94 4.27 -2.26
CA ASN A 75 -3.78 4.65 -1.13
C ASN A 75 -3.45 3.91 0.19
N PRO A 76 -2.17 3.80 0.60
CA PRO A 76 -1.87 3.40 1.97
C PRO A 76 -2.40 4.46 2.94
N THR A 77 -3.01 4.04 4.02
CA THR A 77 -3.30 4.91 5.16
C THR A 77 -2.50 4.45 6.36
N ARG A 78 -2.25 5.36 7.30
CA ARG A 78 -1.50 5.02 8.51
C ARG A 78 -2.19 3.90 9.28
N ASP A 79 -3.51 3.98 9.41
CA ASP A 79 -4.31 3.00 10.14
C ASP A 79 -4.26 1.61 9.50
N LYS A 80 -4.35 1.53 8.16
CA LYS A 80 -4.21 0.25 7.44
C LYS A 80 -2.81 -0.35 7.60
N LEU A 81 -1.77 0.48 7.57
CA LEU A 81 -0.38 0.02 7.72
C LEU A 81 -0.11 -0.43 9.17
N GLN A 82 -0.69 0.26 10.15
CA GLN A 82 -0.66 -0.11 11.57
C GLN A 82 -1.41 -1.43 11.82
N GLU A 83 -2.61 -1.57 11.27
CA GLU A 83 -3.40 -2.81 11.32
C GLU A 83 -2.60 -3.97 10.73
N SER A 84 -2.03 -3.79 9.54
CA SER A 84 -1.23 -4.80 8.86
C SER A 84 -0.05 -5.29 9.71
N ALA A 85 0.72 -4.35 10.26
CA ALA A 85 1.87 -4.67 11.12
C ALA A 85 1.45 -5.32 12.44
N ARG A 86 0.31 -4.92 13.02
CA ARG A 86 -0.24 -5.55 14.23
C ARG A 86 -0.78 -6.96 13.95
N ASN A 87 -1.36 -7.20 12.78
CA ASN A 87 -1.78 -8.54 12.37
C ASN A 87 -0.56 -9.44 12.22
N GLU A 88 0.48 -8.98 11.52
CA GLU A 88 1.75 -9.72 11.42
C GLU A 88 2.34 -10.03 12.80
N LEU A 89 2.39 -9.04 13.70
CA LEU A 89 2.91 -9.23 15.05
C LEU A 89 2.18 -10.37 15.78
N LYS A 90 0.86 -10.45 15.63
CA LYS A 90 0.04 -11.49 16.25
C LYS A 90 0.22 -12.83 15.55
N ASN A 91 0.38 -12.85 14.24
CA ASN A 91 0.68 -14.08 13.50
C ASN A 91 2.01 -14.68 13.98
N GLU A 92 3.07 -13.88 14.00
CA GLU A 92 4.41 -14.28 14.50
C GLU A 92 4.36 -14.74 15.97
N ALA A 93 3.63 -14.02 16.83
CA ALA A 93 3.44 -14.44 18.21
C ALA A 93 2.72 -15.78 18.34
N GLY A 94 1.73 -16.04 17.49
CA GLY A 94 0.99 -17.30 17.44
C GLY A 94 1.88 -18.46 17.02
N GLU A 95 2.74 -18.26 16.02
CA GLU A 95 3.73 -19.25 15.57
C GLU A 95 4.71 -19.62 16.70
N VAL A 96 5.22 -18.62 17.43
CA VAL A 96 6.18 -18.85 18.54
C VAL A 96 5.54 -19.58 19.72
N ALA A 97 4.28 -19.28 20.02
CA ALA A 97 3.58 -19.82 21.19
C ALA A 97 3.07 -21.26 21.02
N GLY A 98 2.75 -21.65 19.78
CA GLY A 98 2.05 -22.90 19.51
C GLY A 98 0.56 -22.85 19.87
N GLU A 99 -0.12 -23.97 19.68
CA GLU A 99 -1.58 -24.07 19.81
C GLU A 99 -2.07 -24.11 21.27
N ASN A 100 -3.33 -23.73 21.49
CA ASN A 100 -4.03 -23.79 22.79
C ASN A 100 -3.39 -23.03 23.97
N ARG A 101 -2.48 -22.09 23.69
CA ARG A 101 -1.89 -21.21 24.71
C ARG A 101 -2.58 -19.85 24.79
N ARG A 102 -2.75 -19.33 26.00
CA ARG A 102 -3.22 -17.96 26.27
C ARG A 102 -2.04 -17.01 26.15
N ILE A 103 -1.94 -16.32 25.02
CA ILE A 103 -0.82 -15.43 24.72
C ILE A 103 -1.20 -13.97 24.90
N MET A 104 -0.31 -13.25 25.58
CA MET A 104 -0.39 -11.81 25.76
C MET A 104 0.88 -11.15 25.23
N LEU A 105 0.72 -9.98 24.60
CA LEU A 105 1.82 -9.19 24.06
C LEU A 105 1.95 -7.88 24.83
N ARG A 106 3.18 -7.42 25.03
CA ARG A 106 3.45 -6.04 25.48
C ARG A 106 4.25 -5.34 24.40
N ILE A 107 3.69 -4.30 23.79
CA ILE A 107 4.42 -3.50 22.81
C ILE A 107 5.60 -2.82 23.51
N THR A 108 6.80 -3.08 23.03
CA THR A 108 8.04 -2.45 23.50
C THR A 108 8.44 -1.28 22.62
N LYS A 109 8.09 -1.33 21.33
CA LYS A 109 8.44 -0.30 20.36
C LYS A 109 7.44 -0.27 19.20
N GLU A 110 7.06 0.91 18.75
CA GLU A 110 6.19 1.11 17.59
C GLU A 110 6.70 2.31 16.77
N GLU A 111 6.98 2.10 15.49
CA GLU A 111 7.57 3.11 14.62
C GLU A 111 6.94 3.11 13.22
N THR A 112 6.76 4.30 12.66
CA THR A 112 6.36 4.48 11.25
C THR A 112 7.49 5.16 10.50
N LYS A 113 7.85 4.67 9.32
CA LYS A 113 8.79 5.33 8.41
C LYS A 113 8.03 6.01 7.28
N CYS A 114 8.48 7.21 6.91
CA CYS A 114 8.00 7.90 5.71
C CYS A 114 9.17 8.41 4.88
N MET A 115 8.92 8.55 3.59
CA MET A 115 9.74 9.34 2.69
C MET A 115 9.23 10.77 2.69
N VAL A 116 10.11 11.73 2.91
CA VAL A 116 9.81 13.16 2.86
C VAL A 116 10.62 13.80 1.74
N LEU A 117 9.96 14.66 0.95
CA LEU A 117 10.60 15.51 -0.05
C LEU A 117 10.68 16.93 0.49
N PHE A 118 11.90 17.47 0.59
CA PHE A 118 12.14 18.84 1.00
C PHE A 118 12.16 19.80 -0.19
N LYS A 119 11.95 21.10 0.04
CA LYS A 119 11.98 22.17 -0.98
C LYS A 119 13.26 22.20 -1.81
N ASN A 120 14.38 21.78 -1.23
CA ASN A 120 15.67 21.68 -1.93
C ASN A 120 15.80 20.45 -2.85
N GLY A 121 14.73 19.67 -3.01
CA GLY A 121 14.70 18.47 -3.85
C GLY A 121 15.24 17.20 -3.17
N ILE A 122 15.73 17.29 -1.93
CA ILE A 122 16.25 16.14 -1.20
C ILE A 122 15.09 15.25 -0.73
N LYS A 123 15.23 13.95 -0.98
CA LYS A 123 14.36 12.90 -0.44
C LYS A 123 15.05 12.26 0.75
N GLN A 124 14.33 12.13 1.87
CA GLN A 124 14.88 11.51 3.07
C GLN A 124 13.85 10.60 3.74
N GLU A 125 14.32 9.44 4.19
CA GLU A 125 13.55 8.58 5.07
C GLU A 125 13.67 9.07 6.53
N ILE A 126 12.53 9.25 7.19
CA ILE A 126 12.45 9.66 8.59
C ILE A 126 11.46 8.81 9.38
N THR A 127 11.57 8.82 10.71
CA THR A 127 10.52 8.29 11.59
C THR A 127 9.40 9.32 11.74
N CYS A 128 8.19 8.95 11.31
CA CYS A 128 6.99 9.79 11.41
C CYS A 128 6.30 9.57 12.74
N LYS A 129 6.38 10.56 13.64
CA LYS A 129 5.61 10.59 14.89
C LYS A 129 4.19 11.11 14.67
N GLU A 130 4.02 12.00 13.71
CA GLU A 130 2.77 12.65 13.32
C GLU A 130 2.59 12.57 11.79
N PRO A 131 1.37 12.78 11.25
CA PRO A 131 1.18 12.90 9.81
C PRO A 131 2.13 13.96 9.22
N VAL A 132 2.78 13.63 8.10
CA VAL A 132 3.68 14.57 7.41
C VAL A 132 2.85 15.75 6.91
N ILE A 133 3.05 16.93 7.50
CA ILE A 133 2.33 18.16 7.12
C ILE A 133 3.11 18.86 6.01
N ILE A 134 2.54 18.90 4.80
CA ILE A 134 3.12 19.64 3.68
C ILE A 134 3.13 21.13 4.02
N GLY A 135 4.26 21.80 3.79
CA GLY A 135 4.47 23.22 4.06
C GLY A 135 5.14 23.53 5.40
N LYS A 136 5.19 22.57 6.34
CA LYS A 136 5.95 22.67 7.59
C LYS A 136 7.40 22.21 7.36
N ASP A 137 8.37 22.80 8.05
CA ASP A 137 9.78 22.36 8.05
C ASP A 137 10.40 22.18 6.64
N ASN A 138 10.00 23.01 5.67
CA ASN A 138 10.41 22.93 4.26
C ASN A 138 10.00 21.65 3.52
N ILE A 139 8.99 20.93 4.01
CA ILE A 139 8.45 19.72 3.39
C ILE A 139 7.48 20.10 2.27
N VAL A 140 7.66 19.51 1.09
CA VAL A 140 6.77 19.70 -0.08
C VAL A 140 6.06 18.41 -0.52
N GLY A 141 6.44 17.27 0.05
CA GLY A 141 5.78 15.99 -0.20
C GLY A 141 6.11 14.96 0.87
N GLY A 142 5.23 13.98 1.05
CA GLY A 142 5.39 12.91 2.02
C GLY A 142 4.66 11.65 1.57
N ALA A 143 5.25 10.49 1.81
CA ALA A 143 4.64 9.19 1.56
C ALA A 143 4.99 8.19 2.67
N LEU A 144 4.01 7.41 3.13
CA LEU A 144 4.24 6.30 4.06
C LEU A 144 5.12 5.24 3.38
N LEU A 145 6.07 4.69 4.12
CA LEU A 145 6.94 3.61 3.64
C LEU A 145 6.65 2.30 4.35
N SER A 146 6.69 2.33 5.68
CA SER A 146 6.55 1.13 6.51
C SER A 146 6.06 1.45 7.91
N HIS A 147 5.54 0.42 8.58
CA HIS A 147 5.25 0.44 10.00
C HIS A 147 5.78 -0.83 10.64
N SER A 148 6.41 -0.70 11.80
CA SER A 148 6.88 -1.83 12.59
C SER A 148 6.43 -1.72 14.05
N VAL A 149 6.07 -2.86 14.61
CA VAL A 149 5.72 -3.02 16.02
C VAL A 149 6.55 -4.16 16.58
N LYS A 150 7.21 -3.93 17.71
CA LYS A 150 7.92 -4.96 18.47
C LYS A 150 7.19 -5.20 19.78
N ALA A 151 7.12 -6.45 20.20
CA ALA A 151 6.50 -6.80 21.46
C ALA A 151 7.17 -8.00 22.12
N ASP A 152 7.17 -7.97 23.45
CA ASP A 152 7.45 -9.16 24.25
C ASP A 152 6.24 -10.09 24.20
N VAL A 153 6.51 -11.38 24.08
CA VAL A 153 5.51 -12.46 24.08
C VAL A 153 5.47 -13.12 25.45
N PHE A 154 4.26 -13.22 26.01
CA PHE A 154 4.01 -13.86 27.29
C PHE A 154 3.05 -15.03 27.12
N ASP A 155 3.43 -16.17 27.69
CA ASP A 155 2.59 -17.33 27.87
C ASP A 155 1.92 -17.30 29.25
N CYS A 156 0.60 -17.20 29.25
CA CYS A 156 -0.23 -17.08 30.44
C CYS A 156 -1.03 -18.36 30.76
N GLY A 157 -0.62 -19.52 30.22
CA GLY A 157 -1.26 -20.80 30.46
C GLY A 157 -2.12 -21.28 29.28
N GLU A 158 -3.00 -22.24 29.54
CA GLU A 158 -3.91 -22.78 28.52
C GLU A 158 -5.14 -21.87 28.33
N LYS A 159 -5.76 -21.97 27.14
CA LYS A 159 -7.00 -21.25 26.82
C LYS A 159 -8.23 -21.84 27.50
#